data_AF-A0A7G9B1F1-F1
#
_entry.id   AF-A0A7G9B1F1-F1
#
_cell.length_a   1.000
_cell.length_b   1.000
_cell.length_c   1.000
_cell.angle_alpha   90.00
_cell.angle_beta   90.00
_cell.angle_gamma   90.00
#
_symmetry.space_group_name_H-M   'P 1'
#
loop_
_entity.id
_entity.type
_entity.pdbx_description
1 polymer ?
#
loop_
_entity_poly.entity_id
_entity_poly.type
_entity_poly.pdbx_seq_one_letter_code
_entity_poly.pdbx_strand_id
1 'polypeptide(L)'
;MEPNELKQEPFKAEIELEDFQKLDFRVCQVVACEEVVKSRNFLKLTVNDGQGERTIMSTIRSYYKPEELVGKKIVVLVNLKPHKFCGVVSEGMLIAVDMPEQDDCKVLFAHDDCPVGQSVS
;
A
#
# COMPACT_ATOMS: atom_id res chain seq x y z
N MET A 1 -16.30 15.92 -25.75
CA MET A 1 -15.36 15.72 -24.63
C MET A 1 -14.38 14.69 -25.14
N GLU A 2 -13.17 15.10 -25.49
CA GLU A 2 -12.15 14.16 -25.97
C GLU A 2 -11.71 13.27 -24.81
N PRO A 3 -11.53 11.95 -25.02
CA PRO A 3 -11.03 11.08 -23.97
C PRO A 3 -9.61 11.52 -23.60
N ASN A 4 -9.42 11.80 -22.32
CA ASN A 4 -8.11 12.14 -21.75
C ASN A 4 -7.16 10.96 -22.00
N GLU A 5 -6.21 11.09 -22.93
CA GLU A 5 -5.20 10.07 -23.21
C GLU A 5 -4.21 10.01 -22.05
N LEU A 6 -4.54 9.19 -21.04
CA LEU A 6 -3.62 8.88 -19.95
C LEU A 6 -2.36 8.23 -20.51
N LYS A 7 -1.20 8.87 -20.33
CA LYS A 7 0.08 8.34 -20.78
C LYS A 7 0.47 7.11 -19.95
N GLN A 8 0.31 5.93 -20.52
CA GLN A 8 0.61 4.66 -19.86
C GLN A 8 2.12 4.42 -19.80
N GLU A 9 2.62 4.00 -18.64
CA GLU A 9 4.00 3.53 -18.50
C GLU A 9 4.22 2.23 -19.31
N PRO A 10 5.41 2.02 -19.89
CA PRO A 10 5.69 0.78 -20.61
C PRO A 10 5.60 -0.42 -19.67
N PHE A 11 5.00 -1.51 -20.16
CA PHE A 11 4.97 -2.76 -19.40
C PHE A 11 6.40 -3.22 -19.08
N LYS A 12 6.57 -3.75 -17.86
CA LYS A 12 7.80 -4.45 -17.47
C LYS A 12 7.87 -5.79 -18.23
N ALA A 13 9.05 -6.42 -18.20
CA ALA A 13 9.23 -7.75 -18.77
C ALA A 13 8.22 -8.75 -18.18
N GLU A 14 7.81 -9.71 -19.01
CA GLU A 14 6.98 -10.83 -18.58
C GLU A 14 7.70 -11.63 -17.49
N ILE A 15 6.92 -12.12 -16.53
CA ILE A 15 7.39 -12.97 -15.44
C ILE A 15 6.59 -14.27 -15.46
N GLU A 16 7.18 -15.33 -14.90
CA GLU A 16 6.50 -16.61 -14.78
C GLU A 16 5.46 -16.56 -13.65
N LEU A 17 4.43 -17.43 -13.72
CA LEU A 17 3.41 -17.54 -12.66
C LEU A 17 4.04 -17.84 -11.29
N GLU A 18 5.15 -18.56 -11.28
CA GLU A 18 5.93 -18.90 -10.08
C GLU A 18 6.49 -17.67 -9.37
N ASP A 19 6.81 -16.60 -10.10
CA ASP A 19 7.29 -15.36 -9.50
C ASP A 19 6.15 -14.60 -8.81
N PHE A 20 4.94 -14.64 -9.38
CA PHE A 20 3.75 -14.10 -8.72
C PHE A 20 3.38 -14.88 -7.46
N GLN A 21 3.45 -16.23 -7.50
CA GLN A 21 3.18 -17.09 -6.34
C GLN A 21 4.17 -16.87 -5.18
N LYS A 22 5.36 -16.33 -5.45
CA LYS A 22 6.31 -15.92 -4.40
C LYS A 22 5.88 -14.66 -3.67
N LEU A 23 4.92 -13.89 -4.17
CA LEU A 23 4.42 -12.67 -3.51
C LEU A 23 3.25 -13.02 -2.58
N ASP A 24 3.36 -12.67 -1.31
CA ASP A 24 2.27 -12.84 -0.32
C ASP A 24 1.54 -11.51 -0.16
N PHE A 25 0.49 -11.32 -0.94
CA PHE A 25 -0.42 -10.19 -0.78
C PHE A 25 -1.54 -10.57 0.18
N ARG A 26 -1.85 -9.67 1.13
CA ARG A 26 -2.94 -9.87 2.08
C ARG A 26 -3.81 -8.64 2.22
N VAL A 27 -5.07 -8.91 2.55
CA VAL A 27 -6.00 -7.88 3.02
C VAL A 27 -5.65 -7.55 4.46
N CYS A 28 -5.19 -6.33 4.70
CA CYS A 28 -4.84 -5.84 6.03
C CYS A 28 -5.77 -4.71 6.44
N GLN A 29 -6.09 -4.61 7.72
CA GLN A 29 -6.86 -3.48 8.26
C GLN A 29 -5.92 -2.45 8.88
N VAL A 30 -6.09 -1.18 8.55
CA VAL A 30 -5.31 -0.10 9.18
C VAL A 30 -5.84 0.12 10.60
N VAL A 31 -5.01 -0.16 11.60
CA VAL A 31 -5.36 0.04 13.02
C VAL A 31 -4.92 1.41 13.52
N ALA A 32 -3.81 1.92 13.01
CA ALA A 32 -3.32 3.26 13.32
C ALA A 32 -2.61 3.86 12.09
N CYS A 33 -2.63 5.17 11.99
CA CYS A 33 -1.86 5.90 11.00
C CYS A 33 -1.28 7.16 11.66
N GLU A 34 0.02 7.40 11.47
CA GLU A 34 0.76 8.49 12.09
C GLU A 34 1.63 9.20 11.05
N GLU A 35 1.82 10.50 11.22
CA GLU A 35 2.75 11.28 10.40
C GLU A 35 4.19 11.12 10.87
N VAL A 36 5.11 10.92 9.94
CA VAL A 36 6.53 10.76 10.28
C VAL A 36 7.18 12.14 10.35
N VAL A 37 7.40 12.64 11.57
CA VAL A 37 8.00 13.98 11.83
C VAL A 37 9.31 14.21 11.07
N LYS A 38 10.09 13.14 10.85
CA LYS A 38 11.39 13.21 10.14
C LYS A 38 11.26 13.30 8.62
N SER A 39 10.10 13.04 8.03
CA SER A 39 9.92 13.08 6.58
C SER A 39 8.49 13.47 6.20
N ARG A 40 8.36 14.66 5.60
CA ARG A 40 7.06 15.27 5.26
C ARG A 40 6.24 14.49 4.24
N ASN A 41 6.85 13.53 3.56
CA ASN A 41 6.19 12.76 2.51
C ASN A 41 5.69 11.40 3.02
N PHE A 42 6.06 10.97 4.24
CA PHE A 42 5.76 9.62 4.70
C PHE A 42 4.67 9.57 5.77
N LEU A 43 3.78 8.60 5.61
CA LEU A 43 2.88 8.09 6.64
C LEU A 43 3.39 6.76 7.15
N LYS A 44 3.29 6.57 8.46
CA LYS A 44 3.50 5.30 9.15
C LYS A 44 2.12 4.70 9.43
N LEU A 45 1.81 3.60 8.76
CA LEU A 45 0.60 2.83 9.00
C LEU A 45 0.94 1.63 9.88
N THR A 46 0.18 1.44 10.95
CA THR A 46 0.12 0.16 11.64
C THR A 46 -1.07 -0.59 11.06
N VAL A 47 -0.83 -1.77 10.51
CA VAL A 47 -1.85 -2.60 9.87
C VAL A 47 -1.92 -3.96 10.55
N ASN A 48 -3.13 -4.49 10.71
CA ASN A 48 -3.37 -5.84 11.18
C ASN A 48 -3.52 -6.78 9.97
N ASP A 49 -2.68 -7.82 9.89
CA ASP A 49 -2.67 -8.82 8.82
C ASP A 49 -3.40 -10.13 9.18
N GLY A 50 -4.19 -10.11 10.26
CA GLY A 50 -4.88 -11.26 10.83
C GLY A 50 -4.02 -12.14 11.72
N GLN A 51 -2.69 -12.05 11.64
CA GLN A 51 -1.75 -12.79 12.50
C GLN A 51 -1.09 -11.87 13.54
N GLY A 52 -0.96 -10.58 13.24
CA GLY A 52 -0.41 -9.58 14.12
C GLY A 52 -0.45 -8.18 13.52
N GLU A 53 0.22 -7.25 14.19
CA GLU A 53 0.39 -5.88 13.71
C GLU A 53 1.72 -5.73 12.98
N ARG A 54 1.71 -5.00 11.86
CA ARG A 54 2.90 -4.66 11.07
C ARG A 54 2.98 -3.17 10.86
N THR A 55 4.21 -2.68 10.79
CA THR A 55 4.47 -1.29 10.41
C THR A 55 4.73 -1.18 8.92
N ILE A 56 3.95 -0.36 8.22
CA ILE A 56 4.11 -0.07 6.79
C ILE A 56 4.39 1.42 6.61
N MET A 57 5.45 1.74 5.88
CA MET A 57 5.79 3.12 5.54
C MET A 57 5.33 3.42 4.12
N SER A 58 4.65 4.55 3.94
CA SER A 58 4.07 4.95 2.65
C SER A 58 4.36 6.39 2.31
N THR A 59 4.54 6.72 1.03
CA THR A 59 4.73 8.10 0.54
C THR A 59 3.43 8.86 0.28
N ILE A 60 2.28 8.32 0.70
CA ILE A 60 0.95 8.86 0.37
C ILE A 60 0.49 10.04 1.24
N ARG A 61 1.40 10.64 2.05
CA ARG A 61 1.06 11.72 2.99
C ARG A 61 0.42 12.93 2.32
N SER A 62 0.81 13.23 1.08
CA SER A 62 0.28 14.36 0.31
C SER A 62 -1.17 14.17 -0.10
N TYR A 63 -1.64 12.91 -0.17
CA TYR A 63 -2.94 12.56 -0.75
C TYR A 63 -3.97 12.09 0.28
N TYR A 64 -3.51 11.55 1.41
CA TYR A 64 -4.38 11.01 2.45
C TYR A 64 -4.06 11.58 3.81
N LYS A 65 -5.11 11.82 4.59
CA LYS A 65 -4.98 12.09 6.03
C LYS A 65 -4.98 10.78 6.82
N PRO A 66 -4.30 10.72 7.97
CA PRO A 66 -4.31 9.52 8.82
C PRO A 66 -5.72 9.01 9.15
N GLU A 67 -6.63 9.94 9.45
CA GLU A 67 -8.03 9.68 9.81
C GLU A 67 -8.85 8.99 8.71
N GLU A 68 -8.48 9.21 7.45
CA GLU A 68 -9.17 8.62 6.29
C GLU A 68 -8.77 7.15 6.05
N LEU A 69 -7.58 6.78 6.54
CA LEU A 69 -7.01 5.46 6.38
C LEU A 69 -7.36 4.54 7.55
N VAL A 70 -7.44 5.07 8.78
CA VAL A 70 -7.76 4.27 9.97
C VAL A 70 -9.11 3.56 9.80
N GLY A 71 -9.14 2.26 10.08
CA GLY A 71 -10.31 1.40 9.95
C GLY A 71 -10.54 0.84 8.55
N LYS A 72 -9.87 1.36 7.51
CA LYS A 72 -9.98 0.84 6.14
C LYS A 72 -9.20 -0.46 5.96
N LYS A 73 -9.66 -1.27 5.00
CA LYS A 73 -8.97 -2.48 4.55
C LYS A 73 -8.18 -2.16 3.28
N ILE A 74 -6.91 -2.53 3.25
CA ILE A 74 -5.98 -2.25 2.15
C ILE A 74 -5.24 -3.52 1.76
N VAL A 75 -4.72 -3.55 0.53
CA VAL A 75 -3.88 -4.66 0.06
C VAL A 75 -2.42 -4.36 0.37
N VAL A 76 -1.74 -5.30 1.02
CA VAL A 76 -0.35 -5.18 1.44
C VAL A 76 0.45 -6.40 1.02
N LEU A 77 1.63 -6.19 0.46
CA LEU A 77 2.65 -7.23 0.28
C LEU A 77 3.37 -7.46 1.61
N VAL A 78 3.14 -8.60 2.25
CA VAL A 78 3.58 -8.88 3.62
C VAL A 78 4.91 -9.63 3.71
N ASN A 79 5.36 -10.25 2.62
CA ASN A 79 6.61 -11.03 2.58
C ASN A 79 7.77 -10.30 1.90
N LEU A 80 7.68 -8.99 1.75
CA LEU A 80 8.80 -8.16 1.33
C LEU A 80 9.84 -8.07 2.46
N LYS A 81 11.13 -8.11 2.11
CA LYS A 81 12.20 -7.93 3.10
C LYS A 81 12.04 -6.57 3.81
N PRO A 82 12.11 -6.52 5.15
CA PRO A 82 11.95 -5.27 5.87
C PRO A 82 12.97 -4.22 5.40
N HIS A 83 12.49 -3.01 5.13
CA HIS A 83 13.33 -1.92 4.66
C HIS A 83 13.18 -0.71 5.58
N LYS A 84 14.31 -0.06 5.89
CA LYS A 84 14.32 1.07 6.81
C LYS A 84 14.18 2.38 6.05
N PHE A 85 13.14 3.15 6.38
CA PHE A 85 12.87 4.47 5.83
C PHE A 85 12.88 5.50 6.95
N CYS A 86 13.73 6.52 6.85
CA CYS A 86 13.80 7.64 7.80
C CYS A 86 13.93 7.22 9.29
N GLY A 87 14.50 6.05 9.56
CA GLY A 87 14.66 5.51 10.92
C GLY A 87 13.59 4.50 11.35
N VAL A 88 12.51 4.34 10.59
CA VAL A 88 11.40 3.40 10.85
C VAL A 88 11.56 2.18 9.93
N VAL A 89 11.28 0.99 10.45
CA VAL A 89 11.32 -0.26 9.68
C VAL A 89 9.93 -0.49 9.06
N SER A 90 9.88 -0.62 7.73
CA SER A 90 8.69 -1.04 6.99
C SER A 90 8.76 -2.53 6.75
N GLU A 91 7.78 -3.27 7.23
CA GLU A 91 7.68 -4.75 7.17
C GLU A 91 6.75 -5.22 6.05
N GLY A 92 6.68 -4.42 4.99
CA GLY A 92 5.84 -4.67 3.84
C GLY A 92 5.67 -3.41 2.99
N MET A 93 4.80 -3.52 1.99
CA MET A 93 4.50 -2.45 1.06
C MET A 93 3.00 -2.47 0.76
N LEU A 94 2.32 -1.34 0.98
CA LEU A 94 0.95 -1.18 0.49
C LEU A 94 0.95 -0.96 -1.01
N ILE A 95 -0.15 -1.35 -1.65
CA ILE A 95 -0.31 -1.19 -3.08
C ILE A 95 -1.18 0.03 -3.36
N ALA A 96 -0.70 0.89 -4.23
CA ALA A 96 -1.37 2.10 -4.65
C ALA A 96 -1.15 2.33 -6.15
N VAL A 97 -2.08 3.05 -6.77
CA VAL A 97 -2.02 3.50 -8.15
C VAL A 97 -1.51 4.94 -8.13
N ASP A 98 -0.36 5.16 -8.75
CA ASP A 98 0.21 6.50 -8.95
C ASP A 98 -0.34 7.09 -10.27
N MET A 99 -0.88 8.30 -10.22
CA MET A 99 -1.45 9.00 -11.37
C MET A 99 -0.72 10.34 -11.56
N PRO A 100 0.48 10.33 -12.15
CA PRO A 100 1.35 11.50 -12.20
C PRO A 100 0.76 12.67 -13.00
N GLU A 101 -0.08 12.40 -14.00
CA GLU A 101 -0.74 13.45 -14.78
C GLU A 101 -1.80 14.23 -13.99
N GLN A 102 -2.35 13.62 -12.95
CA GLN A 102 -3.37 14.21 -12.08
C GLN A 102 -2.80 14.68 -10.74
N ASP A 103 -1.49 14.51 -10.52
CA ASP A 103 -0.84 14.71 -9.21
C ASP A 103 -1.65 14.04 -8.10
N ASP A 104 -1.96 12.75 -8.28
CA ASP A 104 -2.83 11.99 -7.38
C ASP A 104 -2.29 10.57 -7.18
N CYS A 105 -2.57 9.99 -6.02
CA CYS A 105 -2.24 8.62 -5.67
C CYS A 105 -3.44 7.97 -5.00
N LYS A 106 -3.83 6.77 -5.45
CA LYS A 106 -4.97 6.04 -4.89
C LYS A 106 -4.54 4.71 -4.31
N VAL A 107 -4.73 4.54 -3.01
CA VAL A 107 -4.50 3.26 -2.34
C VAL A 107 -5.51 2.22 -2.81
N LEU A 108 -5.06 0.99 -3.05
CA LEU A 108 -5.96 -0.13 -3.33
C LEU A 108 -6.64 -0.58 -2.03
N PHE A 109 -7.91 -0.21 -1.91
CA PHE A 109 -8.78 -0.65 -0.82
C PHE A 109 -9.39 -2.01 -1.16
N ALA A 110 -9.37 -2.91 -0.19
CA ALA A 110 -10.12 -4.15 -0.27
C ALA A 110 -11.60 -3.87 0.04
N HIS A 111 -12.48 -4.71 -0.51
CA HIS A 111 -13.91 -4.61 -0.24
C HIS A 111 -14.22 -4.87 1.25
N ASP A 112 -15.26 -4.25 1.79
CA ASP A 112 -15.53 -4.26 3.24
C ASP A 112 -15.86 -5.67 3.79
N ASP A 113 -16.38 -6.57 2.96
CA ASP A 113 -16.66 -7.96 3.30
C ASP A 113 -15.44 -8.89 3.15
N CYS A 114 -14.32 -8.41 2.62
CA CYS A 114 -13.08 -9.20 2.59
C CYS A 114 -12.55 -9.39 4.03
N PRO A 115 -12.30 -10.62 4.50
CA PRO A 115 -11.77 -10.84 5.85
C PRO A 115 -10.31 -10.37 5.95
N VAL A 116 -9.95 -9.84 7.12
CA VAL A 116 -8.56 -9.45 7.42
C VAL A 116 -7.68 -10.71 7.46
N GLY A 117 -6.51 -10.63 6.83
CA GLY A 117 -5.51 -11.68 6.77
C GLY A 117 -5.69 -12.71 5.65
N GLN A 118 -6.72 -12.57 4.82
CA GLN A 118 -6.89 -13.40 3.63
C GLN A 118 -5.85 -13.06 2.57
N SER A 119 -5.37 -14.09 1.88
CA SER A 119 -4.47 -13.97 0.75
C SER A 119 -5.20 -13.39 -0.46
N VAL A 120 -4.52 -12.50 -1.19
CA VAL A 120 -4.95 -11.99 -2.49
C VAL A 120 -4.23 -12.78 -3.58
N SER A 121 -5.00 -13.32 -4.52
CA SER A 121 -4.53 -14.18 -5.62
C SER A 121 -5.08 -13.70 -6.95
#